data_AF-A0A1I6C6U8-F1
#
_entry.id   AF-A0A1I6C6U8-F1
#
_cell.length_a   1.000
_cell.length_b   1.000
_cell.length_c   1.000
_cell.angle_alpha   90.00
_cell.angle_beta   90.00
_cell.angle_gamma   90.00
#
_symmetry.space_group_name_H-M   'P 1'
#
loop_
_entity.id
_entity.type
_entity.pdbx_description
1 polymer ?
#
loop_
_entity_poly.entity_id
_entity_poly.type
_entity_poly.pdbx_seq_one_letter_code
_entity_poly.pdbx_strand_id
1 'polypeptide(L)'
;MKLSHGVLLGVSLVLLTACSKGPSDSEVKAVLQAEVDKLANLTSFAGLDMKVELHKVTVHGCEEARTDVYRCDVEVDSTAPIVGRSVERTNIMLAKTDAGWIPAN
;
A
#
# COMPACT_ATOMS: atom_id res chain seq x y z
N MET A 1 -29.64 19.97 -52.34
CA MET A 1 -29.89 19.40 -51.00
C MET A 1 -28.54 19.17 -50.32
N LYS A 2 -28.35 19.70 -49.11
CA LYS A 2 -27.06 19.83 -48.41
C LYS A 2 -26.68 18.50 -47.72
N LEU A 3 -25.46 18.00 -47.98
CA LEU A 3 -24.85 16.90 -47.23
C LEU A 3 -24.16 17.46 -45.97
N SER A 4 -24.81 17.28 -44.82
CA SER A 4 -24.30 17.65 -43.51
C SER A 4 -23.19 16.68 -43.11
N HIS A 5 -21.97 17.19 -42.97
CA HIS A 5 -20.82 16.47 -42.45
C HIS A 5 -20.90 16.43 -40.92
N GLY A 6 -21.46 15.36 -40.37
CA GLY A 6 -21.45 15.09 -38.93
C GLY A 6 -20.38 14.05 -38.60
N VAL A 7 -19.11 14.48 -38.51
CA VAL A 7 -18.04 13.62 -37.99
C VAL A 7 -18.14 13.63 -36.47
N LEU A 8 -18.83 12.63 -35.93
CA LEU A 8 -18.80 12.28 -34.51
C LEU A 8 -17.37 11.84 -34.15
N LEU A 9 -16.62 12.76 -33.55
CA LEU A 9 -15.35 12.45 -32.87
C LEU A 9 -15.66 11.57 -31.65
N GLY A 10 -15.54 10.25 -31.84
CA GLY A 10 -15.60 9.27 -30.78
C GLY A 10 -14.40 9.44 -29.85
N VAL A 11 -14.62 10.09 -28.71
CA VAL A 11 -13.69 10.11 -27.57
C VAL A 11 -13.60 8.68 -27.04
N SER A 12 -12.57 7.93 -27.49
CA SER A 12 -12.17 6.70 -26.83
C SER A 12 -11.48 7.06 -25.52
N LEU A 13 -12.27 7.24 -24.46
CA LEU A 13 -11.80 7.18 -23.08
C LEU A 13 -11.30 5.75 -22.83
N VAL A 14 -10.04 5.51 -23.13
CA VAL A 14 -9.32 4.32 -22.67
C VAL A 14 -9.24 4.45 -21.15
N LEU A 15 -10.28 3.95 -20.47
CA LEU A 15 -10.28 3.70 -19.04
C LEU A 15 -9.24 2.60 -18.77
N LEU A 16 -7.97 2.99 -18.71
CA LEU A 16 -6.92 2.24 -18.02
C LEU A 16 -7.20 2.28 -16.52
N THR A 17 -8.36 1.76 -16.11
CA THR A 17 -8.47 1.19 -14.77
C THR A 17 -7.69 -0.11 -14.83
N ALA A 18 -6.35 0.00 -14.78
CA ALA A 18 -5.58 -1.01 -14.09
C ALA A 18 -6.12 -0.99 -12.65
N CYS A 19 -7.25 -1.68 -12.43
CA CYS A 19 -7.72 -2.00 -11.11
C CYS A 19 -6.65 -2.92 -10.54
N SER A 20 -5.61 -2.33 -9.96
CA SER A 20 -4.70 -3.02 -9.07
C SER A 20 -5.60 -3.68 -8.03
N LYS A 21 -5.77 -5.01 -8.12
CA LYS A 21 -6.56 -5.77 -7.16
C LYS A 21 -5.98 -5.65 -5.73
N GLY A 22 -4.69 -5.32 -5.64
CA GLY A 22 -3.98 -5.08 -4.39
C GLY A 22 -4.13 -3.66 -3.85
N PRO A 23 -3.64 -3.43 -2.62
CA PRO A 23 -3.67 -2.13 -1.95
C PRO A 23 -2.80 -1.08 -2.65
N SER A 24 -3.18 0.17 -2.48
CA SER A 24 -2.37 1.34 -2.80
C SER A 24 -1.21 1.56 -1.80
N ASP A 25 -0.20 2.33 -2.20
CA ASP A 25 0.90 2.77 -1.32
C ASP A 25 0.40 3.36 0.01
N SER A 26 -0.65 4.18 -0.04
CA SER A 26 -1.24 4.79 1.16
C SER A 26 -1.93 3.78 2.07
N GLU A 27 -2.59 2.77 1.51
CA GLU A 27 -3.23 1.72 2.30
C GLU A 27 -2.20 0.83 2.98
N VAL A 28 -1.13 0.45 2.25
CA VAL A 28 -0.02 -0.30 2.86
C VAL A 28 0.67 0.52 3.94
N LYS A 29 0.94 1.82 3.70
CA LYS A 29 1.52 2.70 4.71
C LYS A 29 0.65 2.78 5.96
N ALA A 30 -0.67 2.85 5.82
CA ALA A 30 -1.59 2.88 6.95
C ALA A 30 -1.54 1.58 7.77
N VAL A 31 -1.48 0.43 7.10
CA VAL A 31 -1.33 -0.87 7.79
C VAL A 31 -0.01 -0.94 8.56
N LEU A 32 1.11 -0.61 7.90
CA LEU A 32 2.43 -0.64 8.54
C LEU A 32 2.54 0.39 9.68
N GLN A 33 1.96 1.58 9.53
CA GLN A 33 1.93 2.59 10.59
C GLN A 33 1.19 2.09 11.82
N ALA A 34 0.05 1.40 11.64
CA ALA A 34 -0.70 0.82 12.75
C ALA A 34 0.09 -0.25 13.50
N GLU A 35 0.90 -1.07 12.80
CA GLU A 35 1.79 -2.05 13.44
C GLU A 35 2.90 -1.38 14.24
N VAL A 36 3.55 -0.38 13.64
CA VAL A 36 4.62 0.39 14.30
C VAL A 36 4.10 1.14 15.53
N ASP A 37 2.92 1.76 15.44
CA ASP A 37 2.31 2.45 16.58
C ASP A 37 1.94 1.47 17.70
N LYS A 38 1.45 0.27 17.34
CA LYS A 38 1.21 -0.80 18.31
C LYS A 38 2.50 -1.23 19.01
N LEU A 39 3.59 -1.42 18.26
CA LEU A 39 4.90 -1.75 18.82
C LEU A 39 5.42 -0.65 19.75
N ALA A 40 5.36 0.62 19.31
CA ALA A 40 5.80 1.76 20.11
C ALA A 40 5.02 1.87 21.44
N ASN A 41 3.72 1.61 21.42
CA ASN A 41 2.89 1.58 22.64
C ASN A 41 3.30 0.46 23.60
N LEU A 42 3.72 -0.70 23.08
CA LEU A 42 4.20 -1.80 23.93
C LEU A 42 5.58 -1.52 24.53
N THR A 43 6.50 -0.95 23.75
CA THR A 43 7.87 -0.69 24.23
C THR A 43 7.94 0.51 25.16
N SER A 44 7.13 1.54 24.93
CA SER A 44 7.05 2.71 25.81
C SER A 44 6.59 2.35 27.22
N PHE A 45 5.68 1.38 27.36
CA PHE A 45 5.29 0.85 28.67
C PHE A 45 6.47 0.19 29.41
N ALA A 46 7.41 -0.40 28.67
CA ALA A 46 8.64 -0.97 29.22
C ALA A 46 9.77 0.06 29.42
N GLY A 47 9.52 1.35 29.17
CA GLY A 47 10.52 2.42 29.26
C GLY A 47 11.52 2.46 28.09
N LEU A 48 11.24 1.75 26.99
CA LEU A 48 12.06 1.73 25.79
C LEU A 48 11.39 2.54 24.68
N ASP A 49 12.03 3.63 24.25
CA ASP A 49 11.56 4.41 23.11
C ASP A 49 12.06 3.79 21.79
N MET A 50 11.31 2.82 21.29
CA MET A 50 11.59 2.07 20.07
C MET A 50 10.68 2.50 18.91
N LYS A 51 10.27 3.78 18.88
CA LYS A 51 9.40 4.29 17.83
C LYS A 51 10.12 4.28 16.47
N VAL A 52 9.58 3.53 15.52
CA VAL A 52 10.01 3.58 14.12
C VAL A 52 9.24 4.70 13.40
N GLU A 53 9.93 5.46 12.56
CA GLU A 53 9.31 6.50 11.73
C GLU A 53 9.21 6.01 10.27
N LEU A 54 7.99 5.98 9.70
CA LEU A 54 7.77 5.58 8.30
C LEU A 54 7.71 6.82 7.38
N HIS A 55 8.76 7.01 6.58
CA HIS A 55 8.85 8.12 5.62
C HIS A 55 8.00 7.82 4.38
N LYS A 56 8.28 6.69 3.73
CA LYS A 56 7.67 6.32 2.44
C LYS A 56 7.44 4.82 2.36
N VAL A 57 6.36 4.46 1.69
CA VAL A 57 6.07 3.09 1.27
C VAL A 57 5.77 3.11 -0.21
N THR A 58 6.32 2.18 -0.96
CA THR A 58 6.04 1.99 -2.39
C THR A 58 5.70 0.55 -2.66
N VAL A 59 4.55 0.31 -3.28
CA VAL A 59 4.11 -1.02 -3.71
C VAL A 59 4.62 -1.25 -5.13
N HIS A 60 5.48 -2.26 -5.29
CA HIS A 60 6.01 -2.63 -6.60
C HIS A 60 5.08 -3.60 -7.35
N GLY A 61 4.31 -4.38 -6.61
CA GLY A 61 3.34 -5.31 -7.16
C GLY A 61 2.66 -6.12 -6.06
N CYS A 62 1.44 -6.56 -6.33
CA CYS A 62 0.69 -7.45 -5.45
C CYS A 62 0.06 -8.57 -6.27
N GLU A 63 0.25 -9.80 -5.82
CA GLU A 63 -0.37 -10.99 -6.39
C GLU A 63 -1.36 -11.59 -5.40
N GLU A 64 -2.52 -12.02 -5.89
CA GLU A 64 -3.52 -12.69 -5.07
C GLU A 64 -3.03 -14.12 -4.77
N ALA A 65 -2.67 -14.39 -3.51
CA ALA A 65 -2.16 -15.68 -3.06
C ALA A 65 -3.29 -16.66 -2.68
N ARG A 66 -4.38 -16.13 -2.11
CA ARG A 66 -5.64 -16.82 -1.79
C ARG A 66 -6.79 -15.82 -1.96
N THR A 67 -8.05 -16.28 -1.92
CA THR A 67 -9.21 -15.39 -1.98
C THR A 67 -9.07 -14.25 -0.97
N ASP A 68 -9.06 -13.02 -1.48
CA ASP A 68 -8.90 -11.78 -0.71
C ASP A 68 -7.59 -11.65 0.10
N VAL A 69 -6.58 -12.47 -0.18
CA VAL A 69 -5.25 -12.40 0.46
C VAL A 69 -4.18 -12.19 -0.61
N TYR A 70 -3.38 -11.14 -0.45
CA TYR A 70 -2.42 -10.67 -1.42
C TYR A 70 -1.01 -10.70 -0.85
N ARG A 71 -0.05 -11.21 -1.64
CA ARG A 71 1.38 -11.07 -1.39
C ARG A 71 1.86 -9.83 -2.14
N CYS A 72 2.35 -8.84 -1.41
CA CYS A 72 2.81 -7.57 -1.96
C CYS A 72 4.31 -7.41 -1.76
N ASP A 73 5.00 -7.05 -2.84
CA ASP A 73 6.39 -6.61 -2.82
C ASP A 73 6.41 -5.10 -2.57
N VAL A 74 6.99 -4.70 -1.45
CA VAL A 74 6.96 -3.33 -0.95
C VAL A 74 8.36 -2.84 -0.60
N GLU A 75 8.64 -1.58 -0.90
CA GLU A 75 9.82 -0.86 -0.43
C GLU A 75 9.41 0.11 0.67
N VAL A 76 10.11 0.05 1.80
CA VAL A 76 9.83 0.82 3.02
C VAL A 76 11.05 1.66 3.36
N ASP A 77 10.87 2.98 3.37
CA ASP A 77 11.83 3.95 3.87
C ASP A 77 11.45 4.32 5.30
N SER A 78 12.31 3.96 6.26
CA SER A 78 12.03 4.13 7.67
C SER A 78 13.27 4.49 8.48
N THR A 79 13.05 5.12 9.64
CA THR A 79 14.09 5.38 10.65
C THR A 79 13.79 4.61 11.92
N ALA A 80 14.74 3.77 12.36
CA ALA A 80 14.70 3.11 13.66
C ALA A 80 15.70 3.77 14.64
N PRO A 81 15.40 3.89 15.95
CA PRO A 81 16.23 4.63 16.91
C PRO A 81 17.67 4.12 17.06
N ILE A 82 17.92 2.82 16.85
CA ILE A 82 19.24 2.19 17.03
C ILE A 82 19.99 2.04 15.70
N VAL A 83 19.26 1.70 14.63
CA VAL A 83 19.84 1.36 13.32
C VAL A 83 19.96 2.58 12.40
N GLY A 84 19.19 3.64 12.67
CA GLY A 84 19.12 4.83 11.82
C GLY A 84 18.13 4.65 10.67
N ARG A 85 18.29 5.49 9.63
CA ARG A 85 17.43 5.47 8.43
C ARG A 85 17.87 4.38 7.46
N SER A 86 16.91 3.66 6.91
CA SER A 86 17.12 2.59 5.94
C SER A 86 15.98 2.55 4.92
N VAL A 87 16.28 1.97 3.75
CA VAL A 87 15.30 1.63 2.73
C VAL A 87 15.38 0.13 2.51
N GLU A 88 14.30 -0.57 2.77
CA GLU A 88 14.26 -2.04 2.71
C GLU A 88 13.13 -2.50 1.80
N ARG A 89 13.44 -3.49 0.95
CA ARG A 89 12.46 -4.15 0.09
C ARG A 89 12.08 -5.49 0.69
N THR A 90 10.79 -5.69 0.92
CA THR A 90 10.26 -6.88 1.61
C THR A 90 8.95 -7.36 0.99
N ASN A 91 8.58 -8.59 1.28
CA ASN A 91 7.27 -9.14 0.92
C ASN A 91 6.37 -9.15 2.15
N ILE A 92 5.18 -8.60 2.01
CA ILE A 92 4.15 -8.63 3.05
C ILE A 92 2.90 -9.34 2.54
N MET A 93 2.13 -9.90 3.46
CA MET A 93 0.88 -10.58 3.19
C MET A 93 -0.25 -9.74 3.78
N LEU A 94 -1.22 -9.37 2.95
CA LEU A 94 -2.33 -8.49 3.34
C LEU A 94 -3.67 -9.12 2.95
N ALA A 95 -4.63 -9.11 3.86
CA ALA A 95 -6.01 -9.51 3.59
C ALA A 95 -6.89 -8.29 3.36
N LYS A 96 -7.77 -8.36 2.37
CA LYS A 96 -8.82 -7.39 2.11
C LYS A 96 -10.04 -7.72 2.96
N THR A 97 -10.58 -6.73 3.66
CA THR A 97 -11.81 -6.82 4.45
C THR A 97 -12.75 -5.67 4.10
N ASP A 98 -13.99 -5.72 4.57
CA ASP A 98 -14.96 -4.63 4.40
C ASP A 98 -14.49 -3.31 5.05
N ALA A 99 -13.64 -3.41 6.08
CA ALA A 99 -13.08 -2.26 6.80
C ALA A 99 -11.75 -1.74 6.22
N GLY A 100 -11.23 -2.39 5.18
CA GLY A 100 -9.93 -2.07 4.58
C GLY A 100 -8.95 -3.24 4.64
N TRP A 101 -7.65 -2.93 4.62
CA TRP A 101 -6.57 -3.91 4.58
C TRP A 101 -6.03 -4.24 5.97
N ILE A 102 -5.69 -5.51 6.19
CA ILE A 102 -5.07 -5.98 7.44
C ILE A 102 -3.88 -6.90 7.13
N PRO A 103 -2.91 -7.03 8.05
CA PRO A 103 -1.87 -8.06 7.96
C PRO A 103 -2.48 -9.46 7.92
N ALA A 104 -1.95 -10.33 7.06
CA ALA A 104 -2.32 -11.75 6.97
C ALA A 104 -1.06 -12.60 7.17
N ASN A 105 -1.10 -13.58 8.08
CA ASN A 105 0.02 -14.52 8.30
C ASN A 105 -0.20 -15.87 7.58
#